data_AF-A0A1Z7YR19-F1
#
_entry.id   AF-A0A1Z7YR19-F1
#
_cell.length_a   1.000
_cell.length_b   1.000
_cell.length_c   1.000
_cell.angle_alpha   90.00
_cell.angle_beta   90.00
_cell.angle_gamma   90.00
#
_symmetry.space_group_name_H-M   'P 1'
#
loop_
_entity.id
_entity.type
_entity.pdbx_description
1 polymer ?
#
loop_
_entity_poly.entity_id
_entity_poly.type
_entity_poly.pdbx_seq_one_letter_code
_entity_poly.pdbx_strand_id
1 'polypeptide(L)'
;MSSGKARITFVRNRNDNSVPIITAVSIDDWVVATLGPGEKTTLEVDAGLRHVGLKGKSTPMTLKPARDYFFYIELNKEGTQYELHSVLKSTTVRLHNS
;
A
#
# COMPACT_ATOMS: atom_id res chain seq x y z
N MET A 1 1.63 -23.77 14.16
CA MET A 1 2.14 -22.52 14.77
C MET A 1 1.75 -21.38 13.85
N SER A 2 1.08 -20.35 14.36
CA SER A 2 0.79 -19.14 13.57
C SER A 2 2.13 -18.49 13.19
N SER A 3 2.33 -18.15 11.93
CA SER A 3 3.61 -17.66 11.40
C SER A 3 4.08 -16.33 12.01
N GLY A 4 3.34 -15.74 12.97
CA GLY A 4 3.66 -14.44 13.54
C GLY A 4 3.57 -13.28 12.55
N LYS A 5 3.20 -13.55 11.29
CA LYS A 5 3.20 -12.59 10.18
C LYS A 5 1.79 -12.17 9.79
N ALA A 6 1.69 -10.95 9.30
CA ALA A 6 0.57 -10.40 8.55
C ALA A 6 0.91 -10.36 7.06
N ARG A 7 -0.10 -10.31 6.19
CA ARG A 7 0.09 -10.03 4.77
C ARG A 7 -0.37 -8.61 4.49
N ILE A 8 0.46 -7.84 3.80
CA ILE A 8 0.10 -6.49 3.34
C ILE A 8 0.08 -6.50 1.82
N THR A 9 -1.00 -5.99 1.24
CA THR A 9 -1.10 -5.75 -0.19
C THR A 9 -1.21 -4.27 -0.45
N PHE A 10 -0.27 -3.72 -1.22
CA PHE A 10 -0.35 -2.37 -1.75
C PHE A 10 -0.87 -2.44 -3.18
N VAL A 11 -1.81 -1.56 -3.51
CA VAL A 11 -2.46 -1.48 -4.83
C VAL A 11 -2.36 -0.05 -5.32
N ARG A 12 -1.67 0.14 -6.44
CA ARG A 12 -1.61 1.42 -7.13
C ARG A 12 -2.75 1.48 -8.15
N ASN A 13 -3.48 2.60 -8.18
CA ASN A 13 -4.49 2.83 -9.21
C ASN A 13 -3.85 2.95 -10.59
N ARG A 14 -4.66 2.82 -11.65
CA ARG A 14 -4.15 2.85 -13.02
C ARG A 14 -3.77 4.22 -13.52
N ASN A 15 -4.32 5.29 -12.93
CA ASN A 15 -4.13 6.71 -13.28
C ASN A 15 -3.70 6.93 -14.74
N ASP A 16 -4.63 7.40 -15.57
CA ASP A 16 -4.34 7.82 -16.95
C ASP A 16 -3.65 9.20 -16.97
N ASN A 17 -2.48 9.28 -16.33
CA ASN A 17 -1.60 10.44 -16.45
C ASN A 17 -0.54 10.11 -17.50
N SER A 18 -0.31 11.06 -18.42
CA SER A 18 0.67 10.96 -19.51
C SER A 18 2.12 10.72 -19.06
N VAL A 19 2.39 10.83 -17.75
CA VAL A 19 3.70 10.54 -17.14
C VAL A 19 3.55 9.37 -16.16
N PRO A 20 4.17 8.21 -16.42
CA PRO A 20 4.16 7.09 -15.49
C PRO A 20 5.06 7.42 -14.29
N ILE A 21 4.43 7.77 -13.17
CA ILE A 21 5.14 8.06 -11.92
C ILE A 21 5.16 6.80 -11.05
N ILE A 22 6.37 6.40 -10.65
CA ILE A 22 6.61 5.26 -9.76
C ILE A 22 6.40 5.69 -8.31
N THR A 23 5.62 4.91 -7.55
CA THR A 23 5.36 5.16 -6.12
C THR A 23 6.12 4.14 -5.26
N ALA A 24 6.99 4.63 -4.35
CA ALA A 24 7.69 3.78 -3.39
C ALA A 24 6.86 3.59 -2.11
N VAL A 25 6.57 2.34 -1.76
CA VAL A 25 5.91 1.97 -0.50
C VAL A 25 6.94 1.58 0.54
N SER A 26 6.67 1.92 1.80
CA SER A 26 7.58 1.67 2.92
C SER A 26 6.92 0.96 4.09
N ILE A 27 7.75 0.19 4.80
CA ILE A 27 7.44 -0.40 6.10
C ILE A 27 8.62 -0.11 7.01
N ASP A 28 8.34 0.45 8.19
CA ASP A 28 9.35 0.87 9.18
C ASP A 28 10.42 1.78 8.54
N ASP A 29 9.97 2.72 7.70
CA ASP A 29 10.77 3.67 6.92
C ASP A 29 11.69 3.08 5.84
N TRP A 30 11.68 1.76 5.66
CA TRP A 30 12.40 1.08 4.58
C TRP A 30 11.53 0.94 3.34
N VAL A 31 12.06 1.27 2.17
CA VAL A 31 11.39 1.00 0.89
C VAL A 31 11.36 -0.51 0.66
N VAL A 32 10.15 -1.07 0.59
CA VAL A 32 9.94 -2.51 0.40
C VAL A 32 9.51 -2.87 -1.02
N ALA A 33 8.95 -1.91 -1.76
CA ALA A 33 8.62 -2.06 -3.17
C ALA A 33 8.41 -0.69 -3.84
N THR A 34 8.45 -0.71 -5.17
CA THR A 34 8.08 0.39 -6.05
C THR A 34 6.96 -0.07 -6.97
N LEU A 35 5.91 0.73 -7.12
CA LEU A 35 4.72 0.40 -7.91
C LEU A 35 4.51 1.44 -9.00
N GLY A 36 4.44 0.99 -10.25
CA GLY A 36 3.92 1.75 -11.38
C GLY A 36 2.39 1.80 -11.41
N PRO A 37 1.81 2.57 -12.35
CA PRO A 37 0.36 2.64 -12.52
C PRO A 37 -0.24 1.26 -12.80
N GLY A 38 -1.30 0.91 -12.07
CA GLY A 38 -1.97 -0.39 -12.23
C GLY A 38 -1.17 -1.59 -11.70
N GLU A 39 -0.14 -1.37 -10.89
CA GLU A 39 0.59 -2.44 -10.22
C GLU A 39 0.06 -2.71 -8.81
N LYS A 40 0.35 -3.91 -8.31
CA LYS A 40 0.13 -4.30 -6.92
C LYS A 40 1.27 -5.19 -6.45
N THR A 41 1.54 -5.16 -5.16
CA THR A 41 2.50 -6.07 -4.51
C THR A 41 1.92 -6.58 -3.20
N THR A 42 2.26 -7.83 -2.85
CA THR A 42 1.88 -8.44 -1.57
C THR A 42 3.14 -8.91 -0.85
N LEU A 43 3.27 -8.54 0.42
CA LEU A 43 4.41 -8.83 1.26
C LEU A 43 3.96 -9.51 2.55
N GLU A 44 4.76 -10.43 3.08
CA GLU A 44 4.60 -10.92 4.44
C GLU A 44 5.46 -10.10 5.40
N VAL A 45 4.86 -9.63 6.48
CA VAL A 45 5.44 -8.67 7.41
C VAL A 45 5.21 -9.18 8.83
N ASP A 46 6.21 -9.08 9.70
CA ASP A 46 6.05 -9.48 11.09
C ASP A 46 4.96 -8.65 11.77
N ALA A 47 4.06 -9.33 12.48
CA ALA A 47 2.98 -8.71 13.24
C ALA A 47 3.54 -7.82 14.37
N GLY A 48 2.69 -6.94 14.90
CA GLY A 48 3.06 -5.92 15.89
C GLY A 48 2.91 -4.51 15.36
N LEU A 49 3.47 -3.54 16.10
CA LEU A 49 3.47 -2.13 15.71
C LEU A 49 4.44 -1.91 14.54
N ARG A 50 3.94 -1.36 13.43
CA ARG A 50 4.71 -1.05 12.21
C ARG A 50 4.36 0.33 11.69
N HIS A 51 5.29 0.99 11.02
CA HIS A 51 5.03 2.22 10.27
C HIS A 51 4.82 1.87 8.80
N VAL A 52 3.58 1.95 8.32
CA VAL A 52 3.23 1.55 6.96
C VAL A 52 2.90 2.81 6.15
N GLY A 53 3.46 2.94 4.95
CA GLY A 53 3.41 4.21 4.26
C GLY A 53 3.91 4.24 2.83
N LEU A 54 4.06 5.47 2.36
CA LEU A 54 4.86 5.84 1.21
C LEU A 54 6.22 6.35 1.71
N LYS A 55 7.25 6.29 0.87
CA LYS A 55 8.57 6.84 1.24
C LYS A 55 8.44 8.29 1.74
N GLY A 56 8.88 8.54 2.98
CA GLY A 56 8.81 9.85 3.63
C GLY A 56 7.46 10.22 4.24
N LYS A 57 6.44 9.35 4.17
CA LYS A 57 5.12 9.55 4.78
C LYS A 57 4.52 8.21 5.22
N SER A 58 4.63 7.88 6.50
CA SER A 58 4.12 6.63 7.08
C SER A 58 3.23 6.86 8.29
N THR A 59 2.33 5.91 8.54
CA THR A 59 1.41 5.92 9.67
C THR A 59 1.67 4.70 10.55
N PRO A 60 1.76 4.85 11.88
CA PRO A 60 1.86 3.70 12.78
C PRO A 60 0.57 2.89 12.76
N MET A 61 0.68 1.57 12.67
CA MET A 61 -0.43 0.64 12.80
C MET A 61 -0.02 -0.66 13.50
N THR A 62 -0.98 -1.31 14.17
CA THR A 62 -0.76 -2.65 14.74
C THR A 62 -1.25 -3.73 13.78
N LEU A 63 -0.31 -4.50 13.22
CA LEU A 63 -0.57 -5.67 12.41
C LEU A 63 -0.87 -6.88 13.29
N LYS A 64 -1.97 -7.59 13.01
CA LYS A 64 -2.33 -8.84 13.68
C LYS A 64 -1.83 -10.03 12.85
N PRO A 65 -1.32 -11.09 13.50
CA PRO A 65 -0.87 -12.27 12.77
C PRO A 65 -2.02 -12.94 12.02
N ALA A 66 -1.70 -13.58 10.89
CA ALA A 66 -2.64 -14.25 10.00
C ALA A 66 -3.78 -13.34 9.47
N ARG A 67 -3.56 -12.02 9.42
CA ARG A 67 -4.47 -11.08 8.78
C ARG A 67 -3.91 -10.50 7.49
N ASP A 68 -4.82 -10.25 6.57
CA ASP A 68 -4.57 -9.53 5.33
C ASP A 68 -4.97 -8.07 5.47
N TYR A 69 -4.06 -7.17 5.12
CA TYR A 69 -4.27 -5.73 5.05
C TYR A 69 -4.12 -5.26 3.62
N PHE A 70 -4.96 -4.31 3.23
CA PHE A 70 -5.01 -3.78 1.88
C PHE A 70 -4.89 -2.27 1.92
N PHE A 71 -3.89 -1.75 1.21
CA PHE A 71 -3.67 -0.34 1.04
C PHE A 71 -3.80 0.04 -0.41
N TYR A 72 -4.61 1.05 -0.66
CA TYR A 72 -4.80 1.63 -1.97
C TYR A 72 -4.06 2.96 -2.06
N ILE A 73 -3.41 3.19 -3.21
CA ILE A 73 -2.58 4.34 -3.49
C ILE A 73 -3.15 5.09 -4.68
N GLU A 74 -3.56 6.33 -4.45
CA GLU A 74 -4.01 7.26 -5.48
C GLU A 74 -3.31 8.61 -5.38
N LEU A 75 -3.35 9.37 -6.47
CA LEU A 75 -3.03 10.79 -6.42
C LEU A 75 -4.20 11.52 -5.77
N ASN A 76 -3.90 12.52 -4.95
CA ASN A 76 -4.88 13.45 -4.43
C ASN A 76 -5.64 14.15 -5.58
N LYS A 77 -6.75 14.80 -5.25
CA LYS A 77 -7.62 15.48 -6.23
C LYS A 77 -6.88 16.54 -7.03
N GLU A 78 -5.84 17.12 -6.44
CA GLU A 78 -5.00 18.15 -7.07
C GLU A 78 -3.94 17.56 -8.00
N GLY A 79 -3.76 16.24 -8.05
CA GLY A 79 -2.77 15.58 -8.91
C GLY A 79 -1.31 15.86 -8.51
N THR A 80 -1.07 16.21 -7.25
CA THR A 80 0.24 16.66 -6.75
C THR A 80 0.89 15.71 -5.74
N GLN A 81 0.10 14.93 -5.00
CA GLN A 81 0.61 14.09 -3.92
C GLN A 81 -0.05 12.72 -3.91
N TYR A 82 0.70 11.70 -3.50
CA TYR A 82 0.15 10.37 -3.27
C TYR A 82 -0.43 10.23 -1.87
N GLU A 83 -1.58 9.59 -1.80
CA GLU A 83 -2.26 9.22 -0.57
C GLU A 83 -2.33 7.69 -0.44
N LEU A 84 -2.29 7.22 0.81
CA LEU A 84 -2.37 5.80 1.15
C LEU A 84 -3.62 5.59 1.99
N HIS A 85 -4.53 4.74 1.51
CA HIS A 85 -5.81 4.47 2.16
C HIS A 85 -5.89 3.01 2.59
N SER A 86 -6.18 2.77 3.88
CA SER A 86 -6.55 1.44 4.34
C SER A 86 -7.97 1.11 3.84
N VAL A 87 -8.11 0.01 3.12
CA VAL A 87 -9.38 -0.39 2.48
C VAL A 87 -9.67 -1.87 2.70
N LEU A 88 -10.91 -2.28 2.40
CA LEU A 88 -11.27 -3.69 2.37
C LEU A 88 -10.77 -4.34 1.07
N LYS A 89 -10.50 -5.65 1.12
CA LYS A 89 -10.11 -6.46 -0.05
C LYS A 89 -11.09 -6.35 -1.22
N SER A 90 -12.39 -6.33 -0.95
CA SER A 90 -13.42 -6.19 -1.99
C SER A 90 -13.35 -4.83 -2.68
N THR A 91 -12.92 -3.79 -1.97
CA THR A 91 -12.83 -2.42 -2.48
C THR A 91 -11.59 -2.23 -3.37
N THR A 92 -10.50 -2.94 -3.13
CA THR A 92 -9.27 -2.76 -3.92
C THR A 92 -9.44 -3.11 -5.39
N VAL A 93 -10.21 -4.16 -5.73
CA VAL A 93 -10.42 -4.57 -7.13
C VAL A 93 -11.17 -3.47 -7.90
N ARG A 94 -12.16 -2.85 -7.28
CA ARG A 94 -12.91 -1.74 -7.89
C ARG A 94 -12.02 -0.52 -8.09
N LEU A 95 -11.25 -0.13 -7.06
CA LEU A 95 -10.38 1.05 -7.09
C LEU A 95 -9.15 0.87 -7.99
N HIS A 96 -8.68 -0.36 -8.17
CA HIS A 96 -7.56 -0.63 -9.06
C HIS A 96 -7.86 -0.31 -10.53
N ASN A 97 -9.12 -0.48 -10.93
CA ASN A 97 -9.56 -0.28 -12.31
C ASN A 97 -10.16 1.10 -12.57
N SER A 98 -10.28 1.94 -11.54
CA SER A 98 -10.57 3.38 -11.69
C SER A 98 -9.29 4.16 -11.90
#